data_AF-A0A951JGX4-F1
#
_entry.id   AF-A0A951JGX4-F1
#
_cell.length_a   1.000
_cell.length_b   1.000
_cell.length_c   1.000
_cell.angle_alpha   90.00
_cell.angle_beta   90.00
_cell.angle_gamma   90.00
#
_symmetry.space_group_name_H-M   'P 1'
#
loop_
_entity.id
_entity.type
_entity.pdbx_description
1 polymer ?
#
loop_
_entity_poly.entity_id
_entity_poly.type
_entity_poly.pdbx_seq_one_letter_code
_entity_poly.pdbx_strand_id
1 'polypeptide(L)'
;VLMGAGIPKEIPGVLDRFAAHEPAQIKFEVEGMGSDTAYLSFDPRVHSEKPPVAVKRPYFLPIIASNSLATMLTRKATGRVDGFVIEAPTAGGHNAPPRGELVLNERGEPQYGERDVVDLEKMKEHGLPFWLAGSAGSPEALAQALDAGAAGIQVGTLFAYTEESGISPKLKQDVIRQAQEDRIDVLTDGRASPTGFPFKVVQIGGTMSDPSTYGKRERVCDLGYLREAYRRQDGRIDYRCAAEPVDTYVKKGGVAENTEGRKCLCNALFATIGQPQVRKSGLPEEAPLITSGDALKNIRRFIGSDRAGYTAGEVIDYLMSGLKRAMPTLQRSEQHAGR
;
A
#
# COMPACT_ATOMS: atom_id res chain seq x y z
N VAL A 1 -11.53 -6.29 -4.89
CA VAL A 1 -10.13 -6.10 -5.34
C VAL A 1 -9.77 -4.65 -5.13
N LEU A 2 -8.85 -4.39 -4.21
CA LEU A 2 -8.22 -3.08 -4.03
C LEU A 2 -6.86 -3.14 -4.71
N MET A 3 -6.50 -2.14 -5.50
CA MET A 3 -5.22 -2.17 -6.23
C MET A 3 -4.61 -0.78 -6.34
N GLY A 4 -3.43 -0.61 -5.75
CA GLY A 4 -2.58 0.56 -5.90
C GLY A 4 -1.30 0.25 -6.68
N ALA A 5 -0.42 1.25 -6.78
CA ALA A 5 0.84 1.24 -7.53
C ALA A 5 0.67 0.93 -9.04
N GLY A 6 1.01 1.91 -9.89
CA GLY A 6 0.84 1.81 -11.34
C GLY A 6 -0.55 2.24 -11.83
N ILE A 7 -0.91 1.83 -13.05
CA ILE A 7 -2.14 2.25 -13.73
C ILE A 7 -2.96 1.01 -14.13
N PRO A 8 -3.87 0.51 -13.27
CA PRO A 8 -4.52 -0.78 -13.45
C PRO A 8 -5.76 -0.72 -14.36
N LYS A 9 -5.66 -0.05 -15.53
CA LYS A 9 -6.81 0.20 -16.42
C LYS A 9 -7.40 -1.08 -17.05
N GLU A 10 -6.60 -2.14 -17.18
CA GLU A 10 -7.03 -3.40 -17.81
C GLU A 10 -7.67 -4.38 -16.82
N ILE A 11 -7.40 -4.20 -15.53
CA ILE A 11 -7.84 -5.10 -14.46
C ILE A 11 -9.36 -5.18 -14.32
N PRO A 12 -10.14 -4.08 -14.43
CA PRO A 12 -11.60 -4.17 -14.47
C PRO A 12 -12.14 -5.17 -15.49
N GLY A 13 -11.63 -5.13 -16.73
CA GLY A 13 -12.05 -6.05 -17.79
C GLY A 13 -11.57 -7.48 -17.54
N VAL A 14 -10.40 -7.68 -16.94
CA VAL A 14 -9.95 -9.00 -16.49
C VAL A 14 -10.92 -9.59 -15.47
N LEU A 15 -11.38 -8.80 -14.50
CA LEU A 15 -12.34 -9.25 -13.49
C LEU A 15 -13.71 -9.58 -14.10
N ASP A 16 -14.17 -8.77 -15.08
CA ASP A 16 -15.40 -9.05 -15.83
C ASP A 16 -15.32 -10.42 -16.53
N ARG A 17 -14.21 -10.69 -17.21
CA ARG A 17 -13.97 -11.94 -17.96
C ARG A 17 -13.78 -13.13 -17.04
N PHE A 18 -12.97 -13.01 -15.99
CA PHE A 18 -12.76 -14.10 -15.04
C PHE A 18 -14.01 -14.47 -14.27
N ALA A 19 -14.92 -13.52 -14.01
CA ALA A 19 -16.23 -13.83 -13.42
C ALA A 19 -17.07 -14.76 -14.30
N ALA A 20 -16.90 -14.69 -15.62
CA ALA A 20 -17.52 -15.57 -16.61
C ALA A 20 -16.63 -16.76 -17.01
N HIS A 21 -15.49 -16.98 -16.32
CA HIS A 21 -14.46 -17.96 -16.68
C HIS A 21 -13.95 -17.81 -18.11
N GLU A 22 -13.92 -16.60 -18.64
CA GLU A 22 -13.32 -16.31 -19.94
C GLU A 22 -11.81 -16.06 -19.80
N PRO A 23 -11.02 -16.36 -20.85
CA PRO A 23 -9.61 -16.02 -20.87
C PRO A 23 -9.45 -14.51 -20.84
N ALA A 24 -8.37 -14.00 -20.26
CA ALA A 24 -8.06 -12.57 -20.34
C ALA A 24 -6.57 -12.37 -20.59
N GLN A 25 -6.25 -11.20 -21.13
CA GLN A 25 -4.87 -10.76 -21.30
C GLN A 25 -4.72 -9.34 -20.79
N ILE A 26 -3.53 -9.02 -20.30
CA ILE A 26 -3.10 -7.66 -19.95
C ILE A 26 -1.77 -7.37 -20.61
N LYS A 27 -1.51 -6.09 -20.89
CA LYS A 27 -0.18 -5.68 -21.34
C LYS A 27 0.85 -6.03 -20.27
N PHE A 28 1.95 -6.63 -20.70
CA PHE A 28 3.11 -6.91 -19.85
C PHE A 28 4.18 -5.86 -20.09
N GLU A 29 4.42 -5.02 -19.09
CA GLU A 29 5.48 -4.01 -19.17
C GLU A 29 6.84 -4.69 -19.03
N VAL A 30 7.63 -4.63 -20.10
CA VAL A 30 8.98 -5.20 -20.19
C VAL A 30 9.92 -4.12 -20.72
N GLU A 31 10.96 -3.80 -19.97
CA GLU A 31 11.96 -2.82 -20.37
C GLU A 31 12.75 -3.30 -21.60
N GLY A 32 13.09 -2.39 -22.53
CA GLY A 32 13.89 -2.74 -23.71
C GLY A 32 13.09 -3.39 -24.85
N MET A 33 11.76 -3.29 -24.84
CA MET A 33 10.91 -3.81 -25.93
C MET A 33 10.84 -2.91 -27.17
N GLY A 34 11.22 -1.63 -27.08
CA GLY A 34 11.08 -0.68 -28.19
C GLY A 34 9.61 -0.50 -28.57
N SER A 35 9.25 -0.84 -29.82
CA SER A 35 7.87 -0.83 -30.31
C SER A 35 7.09 -2.13 -30.06
N ASP A 36 7.78 -3.20 -29.64
CA ASP A 36 7.12 -4.49 -29.38
C ASP A 36 6.26 -4.42 -28.11
N THR A 37 5.22 -5.25 -28.05
CA THR A 37 4.37 -5.36 -26.86
C THR A 37 4.27 -6.81 -26.41
N ALA A 38 4.56 -7.06 -25.14
CA ALA A 38 4.33 -8.36 -24.51
C ALA A 38 2.97 -8.37 -23.80
N TYR A 39 2.39 -9.56 -23.63
CA TYR A 39 1.12 -9.77 -22.95
C TYR A 39 1.23 -10.92 -21.94
N LEU A 40 0.61 -10.75 -20.78
CA LEU A 40 0.32 -11.85 -19.86
C LEU A 40 -1.08 -12.36 -20.18
N SER A 41 -1.22 -13.67 -20.41
CA SER A 41 -2.50 -14.31 -20.71
C SER A 41 -2.81 -15.38 -19.69
N PHE A 42 -4.08 -15.48 -19.31
CA PHE A 42 -4.57 -16.55 -18.45
C PHE A 42 -5.94 -17.01 -18.92
N ASP A 43 -6.13 -18.32 -19.05
CA ASP A 43 -7.41 -18.94 -19.36
C ASP A 43 -7.88 -19.79 -18.16
N PRO A 44 -8.85 -19.34 -17.36
CA PRO A 44 -9.34 -20.11 -16.22
C PRO A 44 -9.85 -21.52 -16.59
N ARG A 45 -10.27 -21.73 -17.85
CA ARG A 45 -10.92 -22.97 -18.29
C ARG A 45 -9.93 -24.12 -18.44
N VAL A 46 -8.66 -23.84 -18.70
CA VAL A 46 -7.63 -24.90 -18.84
C VAL A 46 -7.30 -25.57 -17.50
N HIS A 47 -7.75 -24.97 -16.39
CA HIS A 47 -7.54 -25.46 -15.04
C HIS A 47 -8.82 -26.04 -14.42
N SER A 48 -9.90 -26.22 -15.19
CA SER A 48 -11.15 -26.79 -14.70
C SER A 48 -11.49 -28.09 -15.42
N GLU A 49 -11.76 -29.13 -14.65
CA GLU A 49 -12.21 -30.44 -15.19
C GLU A 49 -13.69 -30.43 -15.62
N LYS A 50 -14.47 -29.45 -15.15
CA LYS A 50 -15.90 -29.31 -15.43
C LYS A 50 -16.19 -27.92 -15.98
N PRO A 51 -17.28 -27.72 -16.74
CA PRO A 51 -17.72 -26.39 -17.14
C PRO A 51 -17.89 -25.51 -15.90
N PRO A 52 -17.08 -24.46 -15.74
CA PRO A 52 -17.11 -23.68 -14.53
C PRO A 52 -18.36 -22.79 -14.49
N VAL A 53 -18.91 -22.60 -13.30
CA VAL A 53 -20.11 -21.78 -13.09
C VAL A 53 -19.68 -20.33 -12.88
N ALA A 54 -20.34 -19.39 -13.56
CA ALA A 54 -20.07 -17.97 -13.38
C ALA A 54 -20.07 -17.58 -11.90
N VAL A 55 -19.03 -16.87 -11.48
CA VAL A 55 -18.86 -16.40 -10.11
C VAL A 55 -19.29 -14.95 -9.98
N LYS A 56 -19.64 -14.53 -8.76
CA LYS A 56 -19.92 -13.12 -8.50
C LYS A 56 -18.65 -12.31 -8.76
N ARG A 57 -18.73 -11.38 -9.72
CA ARG A 57 -17.65 -10.45 -10.02
C ARG A 57 -17.32 -9.62 -8.76
N PRO A 58 -16.06 -9.60 -8.29
CA PRO A 58 -15.67 -8.75 -7.18
C PRO A 58 -15.74 -7.26 -7.58
N TYR A 59 -15.95 -6.37 -6.61
CA TYR A 59 -15.76 -4.94 -6.83
C TYR A 59 -14.30 -4.62 -7.09
N PHE A 60 -14.04 -3.64 -7.95
CA PHE A 60 -12.73 -3.10 -8.23
C PHE A 60 -12.65 -1.64 -7.79
N LEU A 61 -11.79 -1.39 -6.79
CA LEU A 61 -11.54 -0.06 -6.23
C LEU A 61 -10.04 0.25 -6.40
N PRO A 62 -9.63 0.95 -7.47
CA PRO A 62 -8.25 1.38 -7.62
C PRO A 62 -7.90 2.41 -6.54
N ILE A 63 -6.69 2.29 -6.00
CA ILE A 63 -6.09 3.25 -5.09
C ILE A 63 -5.42 4.33 -5.95
N ILE A 64 -5.82 5.59 -5.74
CA ILE A 64 -5.41 6.73 -6.54
C ILE A 64 -4.85 7.84 -5.65
N ALA A 65 -3.95 8.65 -6.22
CA ALA A 65 -3.39 9.83 -5.58
C ALA A 65 -3.59 11.11 -6.41
N SER A 66 -4.48 11.09 -7.43
CA SER A 66 -4.76 12.27 -8.26
C SER A 66 -6.13 12.21 -8.95
N ASN A 67 -6.77 13.37 -9.15
CA ASN A 67 -7.99 13.48 -9.97
C ASN A 67 -7.77 13.04 -11.43
N SER A 68 -6.57 13.27 -11.98
CA SER A 68 -6.24 12.86 -13.35
C SER A 68 -6.27 11.33 -13.51
N LEU A 69 -5.81 10.59 -12.49
CA LEU A 69 -5.86 9.14 -12.52
C LEU A 69 -7.31 8.62 -12.40
N ALA A 70 -8.12 9.24 -11.53
CA ALA A 70 -9.56 8.95 -11.44
C ALA A 70 -10.28 9.15 -12.79
N THR A 71 -10.04 10.29 -13.43
CA THR A 71 -10.62 10.62 -14.74
C THR A 71 -10.20 9.62 -15.80
N MET A 72 -8.91 9.26 -15.82
CA MET A 72 -8.39 8.29 -16.79
C MET A 72 -9.00 6.91 -16.59
N LEU A 73 -9.06 6.41 -15.35
CA LEU A 73 -9.64 5.10 -15.05
C LEU A 73 -11.14 5.06 -15.37
N THR A 74 -11.88 6.11 -15.04
CA THR A 74 -13.32 6.20 -15.35
C THR A 74 -13.59 6.16 -16.85
N ARG A 75 -12.73 6.78 -17.67
CA ARG A 75 -12.94 6.90 -19.12
C ARG A 75 -12.31 5.78 -19.95
N LYS A 76 -11.21 5.20 -19.48
CA LYS A 76 -10.32 4.34 -20.29
C LYS A 76 -10.08 2.95 -19.69
N ALA A 77 -10.68 2.63 -18.54
CA ALA A 77 -10.64 1.25 -18.06
C ALA A 77 -11.38 0.32 -19.05
N THR A 78 -10.90 -0.91 -19.20
CA THR A 78 -11.47 -1.91 -20.12
C THR A 78 -12.75 -2.55 -19.58
N GLY A 79 -13.16 -2.21 -18.36
CA GLY A 79 -14.30 -2.79 -17.66
C GLY A 79 -14.76 -1.90 -16.51
N ARG A 80 -15.61 -2.43 -15.62
CA ARG A 80 -16.26 -1.61 -14.59
C ARG A 80 -15.33 -1.20 -13.44
N VAL A 81 -15.24 0.10 -13.16
CA VAL A 81 -14.68 0.63 -11.90
C VAL A 81 -15.85 0.88 -10.94
N ASP A 82 -15.77 0.35 -9.72
CA ASP A 82 -16.89 0.39 -8.76
C ASP A 82 -16.77 1.50 -7.70
N GLY A 83 -15.65 2.22 -7.68
CA GLY A 83 -15.35 3.27 -6.72
C GLY A 83 -13.84 3.53 -6.62
N PHE A 84 -13.41 4.41 -5.72
CA PHE A 84 -12.00 4.78 -5.57
C PHE A 84 -11.54 4.79 -4.12
N VAL A 85 -10.29 4.42 -3.87
CA VAL A 85 -9.62 4.76 -2.61
C VAL A 85 -8.66 5.91 -2.90
N ILE A 86 -8.86 7.06 -2.27
CA ILE A 86 -8.00 8.24 -2.40
C ILE A 86 -6.95 8.17 -1.31
N GLU A 87 -5.70 7.90 -1.69
CA GLU A 87 -4.60 7.72 -0.75
C GLU A 87 -3.71 8.95 -0.71
N ALA A 88 -3.70 9.62 0.45
CA ALA A 88 -2.81 10.73 0.74
C ALA A 88 -1.36 10.24 0.98
N PRO A 89 -0.33 11.08 0.74
CA PRO A 89 1.07 10.73 0.99
C PRO A 89 1.38 10.45 2.46
N THR A 90 0.44 10.70 3.37
CA THR A 90 0.55 10.37 4.77
C THR A 90 0.35 8.87 5.06
N ALA A 91 -0.16 8.09 4.10
CA ALA A 91 -0.38 6.65 4.20
C ALA A 91 0.91 5.84 4.32
N GLY A 92 0.85 4.70 5.02
CA GLY A 92 1.94 3.74 5.09
C GLY A 92 2.10 2.94 3.79
N GLY A 93 3.20 2.20 3.67
CA GLY A 93 3.53 1.42 2.48
C GLY A 93 4.16 2.29 1.39
N HIS A 94 3.88 1.94 0.14
CA HIS A 94 4.29 2.73 -1.01
C HIS A 94 3.45 4.00 -1.14
N ASN A 95 4.08 5.12 -1.48
CA ASN A 95 3.38 6.33 -1.86
C ASN A 95 3.56 6.61 -3.35
N ALA A 96 2.58 7.24 -3.98
CA ALA A 96 2.77 7.84 -5.30
C ALA A 96 3.91 8.88 -5.20
N PRO A 97 4.80 8.99 -6.20
CA PRO A 97 5.80 10.06 -6.21
C PRO A 97 5.12 11.45 -6.22
N PRO A 98 5.73 12.47 -5.60
CA PRO A 98 5.20 13.82 -5.63
C PRO A 98 5.14 14.35 -7.07
N ARG A 99 4.12 15.17 -7.36
CA ARG A 99 3.87 15.68 -8.70
C ARG A 99 4.67 16.95 -8.98
N GLY A 100 5.64 16.83 -9.86
CA GLY A 100 6.45 17.96 -10.32
C GLY A 100 7.93 17.61 -10.25
N GLU A 101 8.75 18.63 -10.05
CA GLU A 101 10.16 18.45 -9.73
C GLU A 101 10.30 17.80 -8.36
N LEU A 102 11.22 16.85 -8.23
CA LEU A 102 11.51 16.21 -6.95
C LEU A 102 12.27 17.19 -6.05
N VAL A 103 11.59 17.66 -5.01
CA VAL A 103 12.19 18.45 -3.93
C VAL A 103 12.28 17.57 -2.69
N LEU A 104 13.45 17.53 -2.06
CA LEU A 104 13.66 16.82 -0.80
C LEU A 104 13.66 17.80 0.37
N ASN A 105 13.15 17.40 1.53
CA ASN A 105 13.30 18.16 2.77
C ASN A 105 14.67 17.93 3.42
N GLU A 106 14.95 18.58 4.55
CA GLU A 106 16.21 18.46 5.30
C GLU A 106 16.51 17.03 5.77
N ARG A 107 15.48 16.18 5.86
CA ARG A 107 15.57 14.76 6.23
C ARG A 107 15.74 13.84 5.01
N GLY A 108 15.80 14.39 3.80
CA GLY A 108 15.89 13.64 2.55
C GLY A 108 14.57 13.03 2.07
N GLU A 109 13.42 13.44 2.63
CA GLU A 109 12.11 12.91 2.24
C GLU A 109 11.54 13.71 1.06
N PRO A 110 10.84 13.06 0.11
CA PRO A 110 10.11 13.76 -0.95
C PRO A 110 9.06 14.71 -0.37
N GLN A 111 9.05 15.96 -0.84
CA GLN A 111 8.05 16.96 -0.48
C GLN A 111 6.84 16.88 -1.41
N TYR A 112 5.65 16.81 -0.81
CA TYR A 112 4.37 16.82 -1.52
C TYR A 112 3.75 18.21 -1.45
N GLY A 113 3.23 18.69 -2.57
CA GLY A 113 2.65 20.03 -2.69
C GLY A 113 1.15 20.01 -2.98
N GLU A 114 0.58 21.18 -3.29
CA GLU A 114 -0.84 21.34 -3.60
C GLU A 114 -1.32 20.46 -4.76
N ARG A 115 -0.42 20.13 -5.70
CA ARG A 115 -0.72 19.27 -6.86
C ARG A 115 -0.96 17.80 -6.49
N ASP A 116 -0.52 17.40 -5.31
CA ASP A 116 -0.68 16.06 -4.73
C ASP A 116 -1.97 15.93 -3.92
N VAL A 117 -2.66 17.05 -3.67
CA VAL A 117 -3.96 17.06 -3.00
C VAL A 117 -5.06 16.74 -4.02
N VAL A 118 -5.88 15.73 -3.71
CA VAL A 118 -7.03 15.36 -4.54
C VAL A 118 -8.21 16.27 -4.21
N ASP A 119 -8.77 16.88 -5.25
CA ASP A 119 -9.97 17.70 -5.18
C ASP A 119 -11.21 16.79 -5.02
N LEU A 120 -11.84 16.81 -3.85
CA LEU A 120 -12.98 15.94 -3.54
C LEU A 120 -14.27 16.36 -4.24
N GLU A 121 -14.44 17.63 -4.59
CA GLU A 121 -15.60 18.10 -5.36
C GLU A 121 -15.59 17.47 -6.75
N LYS A 122 -14.44 17.49 -7.42
CA LYS A 122 -14.27 16.79 -8.71
C LYS A 122 -14.42 15.29 -8.61
N MET A 123 -14.10 14.69 -7.46
CA MET A 123 -14.32 13.25 -7.26
C MET A 123 -15.81 12.90 -7.23
N LYS A 124 -16.65 13.76 -6.64
CA LYS A 124 -18.11 13.57 -6.65
C LYS A 124 -18.70 13.62 -8.06
N GLU A 125 -18.14 14.44 -8.95
CA GLU A 125 -18.58 14.54 -10.36
C GLU A 125 -18.47 13.20 -11.13
N HIS A 126 -17.63 12.26 -10.67
CA HIS A 126 -17.55 10.92 -11.27
C HIS A 126 -18.76 10.03 -10.97
N GLY A 127 -19.60 10.38 -10.00
CA GLY A 127 -20.79 9.60 -9.63
C GLY A 127 -20.48 8.21 -9.04
N LEU A 128 -19.24 7.98 -8.61
CA LEU A 128 -18.78 6.72 -8.01
C LEU A 128 -18.40 6.95 -6.53
N PRO A 129 -18.63 5.98 -5.63
CA PRO A 129 -18.25 6.12 -4.24
C PRO A 129 -16.73 6.18 -4.10
N PHE A 130 -16.25 6.92 -3.10
CA PHE A 130 -14.83 6.98 -2.77
C PHE A 130 -14.57 6.92 -1.27
N TRP A 131 -13.40 6.41 -0.89
CA TRP A 131 -12.92 6.34 0.49
C TRP A 131 -11.63 7.14 0.64
N LEU A 132 -11.44 7.80 1.79
CA LEU A 132 -10.20 8.53 2.08
C LEU A 132 -9.22 7.66 2.87
N ALA A 133 -7.95 7.66 2.49
CA ALA A 133 -6.88 6.91 3.11
C ALA A 133 -5.65 7.79 3.37
N GLY A 134 -4.83 7.40 4.35
CA GLY A 134 -3.67 8.17 4.81
C GLY A 134 -4.04 9.12 5.94
N SER A 135 -3.49 8.86 7.14
CA SER A 135 -3.81 9.57 8.39
C SER A 135 -5.31 9.73 8.72
N ALA A 136 -6.18 8.91 8.12
CA ALA A 136 -7.63 8.96 8.31
C ALA A 136 -8.13 8.17 9.53
N GLY A 137 -7.23 7.60 10.35
CA GLY A 137 -7.56 6.72 11.46
C GLY A 137 -8.06 7.43 12.72
N SER A 138 -9.06 8.29 12.63
CA SER A 138 -9.71 8.89 13.80
C SER A 138 -11.22 9.06 13.61
N PRO A 139 -12.00 9.20 14.71
CA PRO A 139 -13.42 9.48 14.63
C PRO A 139 -13.74 10.78 13.89
N GLU A 140 -12.92 11.81 14.09
CA GLU A 140 -13.07 13.11 13.44
C GLU A 140 -12.78 13.01 11.94
N ALA A 141 -11.74 12.27 11.55
CA ALA A 141 -11.42 12.05 10.15
C ALA A 141 -12.51 11.25 9.43
N LEU A 142 -13.14 10.26 10.09
CA LEU A 142 -14.30 9.57 9.55
C LEU A 142 -15.48 10.52 9.33
N ALA A 143 -15.81 11.34 10.32
CA ALA A 143 -16.90 12.32 10.21
C ALA A 143 -16.63 13.32 9.07
N GLN A 144 -15.42 13.89 9.01
CA GLN A 144 -15.01 14.81 7.95
C GLN A 144 -15.05 14.17 6.56
N ALA A 145 -14.66 12.89 6.44
CA ALA A 145 -14.74 12.18 5.17
C ALA A 145 -16.20 12.06 4.69
N LEU A 146 -17.12 11.70 5.59
CA LEU A 146 -18.54 11.60 5.28
C LEU A 146 -19.15 12.96 4.91
N ASP A 147 -18.82 14.02 5.66
CA ASP A 147 -19.27 15.39 5.38
C ASP A 147 -18.76 15.89 4.00
N ALA A 148 -17.56 15.46 3.60
CA ALA A 148 -17.00 15.73 2.28
C ALA A 148 -17.60 14.87 1.15
N GLY A 149 -18.56 13.98 1.46
CA GLY A 149 -19.23 13.11 0.50
C GLY A 149 -18.51 11.80 0.19
N ALA A 150 -17.49 11.42 0.96
CA ALA A 150 -16.90 10.10 0.88
C ALA A 150 -17.86 9.03 1.43
N ALA A 151 -17.72 7.80 0.95
CA ALA A 151 -18.41 6.62 1.50
C ALA A 151 -17.79 6.14 2.83
N GLY A 152 -16.62 6.66 3.20
CA GLY A 152 -15.93 6.35 4.45
C GLY A 152 -14.42 6.53 4.33
N ILE A 153 -13.68 5.78 5.15
CA ILE A 153 -12.21 5.82 5.23
C ILE A 153 -11.60 4.43 5.07
N GLN A 154 -10.33 4.38 4.68
CA GLN A 154 -9.48 3.19 4.75
C GLN A 154 -8.36 3.43 5.77
N VAL A 155 -8.23 2.52 6.74
CA VAL A 155 -7.28 2.66 7.86
C VAL A 155 -6.29 1.49 7.84
N GLY A 156 -5.00 1.80 7.75
CA GLY A 156 -3.91 0.81 7.85
C GLY A 156 -3.24 0.81 9.21
N THR A 157 -2.62 1.93 9.60
CA THR A 157 -1.75 2.03 10.78
C THR A 157 -2.36 1.55 12.09
N LEU A 158 -3.63 1.85 12.39
CA LEU A 158 -4.27 1.32 13.60
C LEU A 158 -4.40 -0.20 13.53
N PHE A 159 -4.95 -0.73 12.43
CA PHE A 159 -5.11 -2.19 12.28
C PHE A 159 -3.77 -2.95 12.22
N ALA A 160 -2.69 -2.30 11.78
CA ALA A 160 -1.37 -2.93 11.69
C ALA A 160 -0.83 -3.40 13.05
N TYR A 161 -1.24 -2.79 14.16
CA TYR A 161 -0.75 -3.17 15.50
C TYR A 161 -1.82 -3.79 16.40
N THR A 162 -2.94 -4.23 15.83
CA THR A 162 -3.94 -4.98 16.62
C THR A 162 -3.42 -6.38 16.96
N GLU A 163 -4.05 -7.04 17.91
CA GLU A 163 -3.74 -8.43 18.27
C GLU A 163 -3.83 -9.39 17.08
N GLU A 164 -4.82 -9.20 16.21
CA GLU A 164 -5.09 -10.02 15.02
C GLU A 164 -4.10 -9.79 13.86
N SER A 165 -3.34 -8.68 13.90
CA SER A 165 -2.31 -8.40 12.90
C SER A 165 -1.19 -9.44 12.93
N GLY A 166 -0.79 -9.90 11.75
CA GLY A 166 0.31 -10.85 11.56
C GLY A 166 1.71 -10.28 11.82
N ILE A 167 1.87 -8.99 12.09
CA ILE A 167 3.16 -8.44 12.54
C ILE A 167 3.60 -9.16 13.82
N SER A 168 4.87 -9.55 13.90
CA SER A 168 5.36 -10.33 15.04
C SER A 168 5.08 -9.62 16.38
N PRO A 169 4.67 -10.33 17.43
CA PRO A 169 4.27 -9.72 18.70
C PRO A 169 5.35 -8.82 19.31
N LYS A 170 6.62 -9.23 19.23
CA LYS A 170 7.76 -8.45 19.71
C LYS A 170 7.87 -7.10 18.99
N LEU A 171 7.75 -7.08 17.65
CA LEU A 171 7.81 -5.85 16.87
C LEU A 171 6.61 -4.94 17.17
N LYS A 172 5.40 -5.49 17.34
CA LYS A 172 4.22 -4.70 17.72
C LYS A 172 4.46 -4.01 19.07
N GLN A 173 4.91 -4.77 20.08
CA GLN A 173 5.21 -4.23 21.41
C GLN A 173 6.30 -3.16 21.37
N ASP A 174 7.38 -3.38 20.63
CA ASP A 174 8.48 -2.40 20.50
C ASP A 174 8.04 -1.10 19.84
N VAL A 175 7.17 -1.17 18.83
CA VAL A 175 6.62 0.01 18.17
C VAL A 175 5.62 0.73 19.09
N ILE A 176 4.69 0.00 19.71
CA ILE A 176 3.69 0.56 20.64
C ILE A 176 4.39 1.30 21.77
N ARG A 177 5.37 0.67 22.43
CA ARG A 177 6.14 1.27 23.51
C ARG A 177 6.86 2.54 23.07
N GLN A 178 7.55 2.51 21.92
CA GLN A 178 8.22 3.71 21.40
C GLN A 178 7.24 4.83 21.04
N ALA A 179 6.04 4.50 20.57
CA ALA A 179 5.01 5.48 20.30
C ALA A 179 4.40 6.07 21.58
N GLN A 180 4.26 5.29 22.65
CA GLN A 180 3.83 5.77 23.97
C GLN A 180 4.85 6.70 24.62
N GLU A 181 6.14 6.44 24.39
CA GLU A 181 7.26 7.23 24.89
C GLU A 181 7.59 8.45 24.01
N ASP A 182 6.81 8.74 22.96
CA ASP A 182 7.07 9.79 21.96
C ASP A 182 8.45 9.67 21.26
N ARG A 183 8.99 8.46 21.14
CA ARG A 183 10.28 8.17 20.50
C ARG A 183 10.16 7.56 19.10
N ILE A 184 8.93 7.37 18.62
CA ILE A 184 8.69 6.77 17.30
C ILE A 184 8.93 7.77 16.18
N ASP A 185 9.60 7.32 15.12
CA ASP A 185 9.75 8.11 13.90
C ASP A 185 9.40 7.30 12.66
N VAL A 186 8.92 8.02 11.64
CA VAL A 186 8.55 7.48 10.33
C VAL A 186 9.21 8.37 9.29
N LEU A 187 9.86 7.74 8.31
CA LEU A 187 10.47 8.39 7.17
C LEU A 187 9.77 7.96 5.89
N THR A 188 9.51 8.92 5.00
CA THR A 188 9.17 8.63 3.61
C THR A 188 10.47 8.47 2.82
N ASP A 189 10.95 7.24 2.71
CA ASP A 189 12.22 6.93 2.06
C ASP A 189 12.01 6.82 0.53
N GLY A 190 12.51 7.82 -0.22
CA GLY A 190 12.43 7.86 -1.68
C GLY A 190 13.26 6.80 -2.40
N ARG A 191 14.15 6.09 -1.67
CA ARG A 191 15.07 5.10 -2.23
C ARG A 191 14.79 3.67 -1.75
N ALA A 192 14.20 3.46 -0.58
CA ALA A 192 14.04 2.12 0.00
C ALA A 192 13.44 1.07 -0.96
N SER A 193 12.40 1.42 -1.74
CA SER A 193 11.77 0.44 -2.63
C SER A 193 12.58 0.16 -3.89
N PRO A 194 12.73 -1.12 -4.30
CA PRO A 194 13.33 -1.45 -5.59
C PRO A 194 12.46 -1.02 -6.79
N THR A 195 11.19 -0.68 -6.57
CA THR A 195 10.25 -0.26 -7.64
C THR A 195 10.39 1.22 -8.03
N GLY A 196 11.20 1.99 -7.31
CA GLY A 196 11.35 3.44 -7.52
C GLY A 196 10.30 4.31 -6.83
N PHE A 197 9.20 3.74 -6.33
CA PHE A 197 8.20 4.47 -5.55
C PHE A 197 8.73 4.77 -4.13
N PRO A 198 8.47 5.98 -3.57
CA PRO A 198 8.71 6.24 -2.16
C PRO A 198 8.02 5.22 -1.27
N PHE A 199 8.65 4.90 -0.14
CA PHE A 199 8.14 3.90 0.80
C PHE A 199 8.26 4.39 2.24
N LYS A 200 7.18 4.26 3.01
CA LYS A 200 7.20 4.62 4.43
C LYS A 200 7.88 3.58 5.28
N VAL A 201 8.86 4.03 6.06
CA VAL A 201 9.68 3.17 6.91
C VAL A 201 9.60 3.70 8.34
N VAL A 202 9.12 2.87 9.25
CA VAL A 202 9.21 3.13 10.69
C VAL A 202 10.66 2.93 11.14
N GLN A 203 11.22 3.90 11.85
CA GLN A 203 12.62 3.90 12.27
C GLN A 203 12.79 3.12 13.58
N ILE A 204 13.21 1.86 13.48
CA ILE A 204 13.43 0.97 14.62
C ILE A 204 14.83 0.35 14.54
N GLY A 205 15.61 0.48 15.61
CA GLY A 205 16.94 -0.12 15.71
C GLY A 205 16.92 -1.65 15.57
N GLY A 206 17.96 -2.22 14.95
CA GLY A 206 18.01 -3.67 14.72
C GLY A 206 17.10 -4.18 13.59
N THR A 207 16.47 -3.28 12.83
CA THR A 207 15.67 -3.61 11.65
C THR A 207 16.33 -3.10 10.37
N MET A 208 15.79 -3.42 9.20
CA MET A 208 16.25 -2.89 7.91
C MET A 208 16.06 -1.37 7.76
N SER A 209 15.39 -0.68 8.70
CA SER A 209 15.41 0.79 8.73
C SER A 209 16.79 1.33 9.19
N ASP A 210 17.49 0.60 10.05
CA ASP A 210 18.76 0.99 10.65
C ASP A 210 19.94 0.74 9.68
N PRO A 211 20.73 1.77 9.32
CA PRO A 211 21.88 1.64 8.42
C PRO A 211 22.93 0.61 8.88
N SER A 212 23.15 0.47 10.18
CA SER A 212 24.16 -0.46 10.72
C SER A 212 23.71 -1.92 10.59
N THR A 213 22.40 -2.16 10.69
CA THR A 213 21.78 -3.47 10.46
C THR A 213 21.75 -3.78 8.97
N TYR A 214 21.35 -2.81 8.13
CA TYR A 214 21.33 -2.98 6.68
C TYR A 214 22.73 -3.22 6.11
N GLY A 215 23.75 -2.50 6.58
CA GLY A 215 25.13 -2.64 6.10
C GLY A 215 25.77 -4.00 6.35
N LYS A 216 25.23 -4.79 7.29
CA LYS A 216 25.67 -6.18 7.55
C LYS A 216 24.95 -7.21 6.68
N ARG A 217 23.86 -6.82 6.01
CA ARG A 217 23.06 -7.73 5.20
C ARG A 217 23.76 -8.03 3.88
N GLU A 218 23.99 -9.31 3.61
CA GLU A 218 24.37 -9.75 2.26
C GLU A 218 23.18 -9.59 1.31
N ARG A 219 23.39 -8.87 0.20
CA ARG A 219 22.32 -8.62 -0.78
C ARG A 219 21.94 -9.91 -1.50
N VAL A 220 20.66 -10.26 -1.48
CA VAL A 220 20.09 -11.40 -2.21
C VAL A 220 18.63 -11.13 -2.56
N CYS A 221 18.23 -11.60 -3.75
CA CYS A 221 16.85 -11.58 -4.24
C CYS A 221 16.43 -13.00 -4.59
N ASP A 222 15.76 -13.66 -3.66
CA ASP A 222 15.29 -15.05 -3.69
C ASP A 222 13.76 -15.15 -3.80
N LEU A 223 13.00 -14.18 -3.28
CA LEU A 223 11.54 -14.13 -3.44
C LEU A 223 11.07 -13.49 -4.76
N GLY A 224 11.72 -12.41 -5.20
CA GLY A 224 11.53 -11.86 -6.55
C GLY A 224 10.20 -11.14 -6.87
N TYR A 225 9.33 -10.87 -5.90
CA TYR A 225 7.99 -10.29 -6.14
C TYR A 225 7.98 -8.86 -6.70
N LEU A 226 9.07 -8.11 -6.52
CA LEU A 226 9.21 -6.72 -6.99
C LEU A 226 10.25 -6.60 -8.12
N ARG A 227 10.55 -7.70 -8.82
CA ARG A 227 11.43 -7.64 -9.98
C ARG A 227 10.72 -6.97 -11.15
N GLU A 228 11.49 -6.21 -11.91
CA GLU A 228 11.07 -5.70 -13.21
C GLU A 228 11.48 -6.68 -14.30
N ALA A 229 10.62 -6.82 -15.31
CA ALA A 229 10.91 -7.60 -16.50
C ALA A 229 11.70 -6.76 -17.49
N TYR A 230 12.71 -7.34 -18.12
CA TYR A 230 13.50 -6.70 -19.17
C TYR A 230 13.79 -7.66 -20.32
N ARG A 231 14.00 -7.11 -21.51
CA ARG A 231 14.40 -7.87 -22.70
C ARG A 231 15.91 -8.02 -22.72
N ARG A 232 16.38 -9.26 -22.79
CA ARG A 232 17.80 -9.60 -22.99
C ARG A 232 18.23 -9.41 -24.43
N GLN A 233 19.55 -9.35 -24.66
CA GLN A 233 20.14 -9.26 -26.00
C GLN A 233 19.78 -10.44 -26.92
N ASP A 234 19.52 -11.62 -26.34
CA ASP A 234 19.06 -12.81 -27.08
C ASP A 234 17.54 -12.81 -27.36
N GLY A 235 16.85 -11.72 -27.03
CA GLY A 235 15.42 -11.52 -27.25
C GLY A 235 14.51 -12.13 -26.19
N ARG A 236 15.04 -12.91 -25.22
CA ARG A 236 14.24 -13.49 -24.14
C ARG A 236 13.90 -12.45 -23.07
N ILE A 237 12.80 -12.67 -22.37
CA ILE A 237 12.44 -11.89 -21.18
C ILE A 237 13.14 -12.51 -19.97
N ASP A 238 13.76 -11.68 -19.14
CA ASP A 238 14.31 -12.04 -17.84
C ASP A 238 13.95 -10.97 -16.80
N TYR A 239 14.36 -11.17 -15.55
CA TYR A 239 13.95 -10.35 -14.43
C TYR A 239 15.14 -9.85 -13.62
N ARG A 240 15.07 -8.60 -13.22
CA ARG A 240 16.07 -7.94 -12.37
C ARG A 240 15.42 -7.13 -11.26
N CYS A 241 16.16 -6.84 -10.21
CA CYS A 241 15.67 -6.06 -9.08
C CYS A 241 16.80 -5.20 -8.54
N ALA A 242 16.54 -3.90 -8.39
CA ALA A 242 17.54 -2.96 -7.89
C ALA A 242 17.97 -3.24 -6.43
N ALA A 243 17.32 -4.15 -5.71
CA ALA A 243 17.71 -4.64 -4.38
C ALA A 243 18.48 -5.98 -4.38
N GLU A 244 18.73 -6.59 -5.55
CA GLU A 244 19.57 -7.79 -5.68
C GLU A 244 21.08 -7.45 -5.56
N PRO A 245 22.02 -8.41 -5.57
CA PRO A 245 23.45 -8.09 -5.59
C PRO A 245 23.79 -7.12 -6.72
N VAL A 246 24.62 -6.11 -6.45
CA VAL A 246 24.92 -5.03 -7.41
C VAL A 246 25.50 -5.59 -8.71
N ASP A 247 26.50 -6.46 -8.62
CA ASP A 247 27.10 -7.10 -9.78
C ASP A 247 26.10 -7.94 -10.59
N THR A 248 25.14 -8.58 -9.92
CA THR A 248 24.07 -9.33 -10.59
C THR A 248 23.13 -8.38 -11.34
N TYR A 249 22.72 -7.28 -10.72
CA TYR A 249 21.88 -6.27 -11.37
C TYR A 249 22.57 -5.66 -12.60
N VAL A 250 23.85 -5.31 -12.48
CA VAL A 250 24.65 -4.76 -13.59
C VAL A 250 24.85 -5.77 -14.72
N LYS A 251 25.15 -7.04 -14.40
CA LYS A 251 25.23 -8.13 -15.40
C LYS A 251 23.92 -8.32 -16.16
N LYS A 252 22.78 -7.98 -15.53
CA LYS A 252 21.44 -7.98 -16.14
C LYS A 252 21.10 -6.65 -16.85
N GLY A 253 22.10 -5.83 -17.17
CA GLY A 253 21.96 -4.57 -17.88
C GLY A 253 21.39 -3.42 -17.04
N GLY A 254 21.38 -3.57 -15.71
CA GLY A 254 21.03 -2.49 -14.79
C GLY A 254 22.16 -1.50 -14.58
N VAL A 255 21.83 -0.31 -14.09
CA VAL A 255 22.77 0.77 -13.76
C VAL A 255 23.07 0.76 -12.26
N ALA A 256 24.34 0.77 -11.85
CA ALA A 256 24.73 0.52 -10.45
C ALA A 256 24.10 1.53 -9.47
N GLU A 257 23.96 2.78 -9.88
CA GLU A 257 23.36 3.91 -9.17
C GLU A 257 21.88 3.65 -8.81
N ASN A 258 21.17 2.86 -9.63
CA ASN A 258 19.79 2.46 -9.33
C ASN A 258 19.70 1.54 -8.11
N THR A 259 20.82 0.94 -7.67
CA THR A 259 20.89 0.03 -6.53
C THR A 259 21.15 0.72 -5.18
N GLU A 260 21.54 1.99 -5.20
CA GLU A 260 21.94 2.75 -4.01
C GLU A 260 20.75 2.98 -3.08
N GLY A 261 20.90 2.66 -1.79
CA GLY A 261 19.83 2.79 -0.80
C GLY A 261 18.61 1.86 -1.01
N ARG A 262 18.59 1.02 -2.05
CA ARG A 262 17.50 0.06 -2.28
C ARG A 262 17.55 -1.04 -1.24
N LYS A 263 16.40 -1.36 -0.64
CA LYS A 263 16.24 -2.42 0.37
C LYS A 263 15.39 -3.55 -0.21
N CYS A 264 15.66 -4.80 0.19
CA CYS A 264 14.82 -5.92 -0.24
C CYS A 264 13.52 -5.96 0.56
N LEU A 265 12.50 -5.25 0.09
CA LEU A 265 11.19 -5.20 0.76
C LEU A 265 10.54 -6.59 0.86
N CYS A 266 10.73 -7.47 -0.12
CA CYS A 266 10.11 -8.80 -0.12
C CYS A 266 10.54 -9.60 1.12
N ASN A 267 11.85 -9.72 1.34
CA ASN A 267 12.36 -10.49 2.48
C ASN A 267 12.07 -9.78 3.80
N ALA A 268 12.26 -8.46 3.85
CA ALA A 268 12.11 -7.71 5.08
C ALA A 268 10.64 -7.65 5.57
N LEU A 269 9.66 -7.55 4.67
CA LEU A 269 8.24 -7.57 5.04
C LEU A 269 7.76 -8.96 5.46
N PHE A 270 8.31 -10.03 4.86
CA PHE A 270 8.06 -11.40 5.32
C PHE A 270 8.65 -11.63 6.73
N ALA A 271 9.86 -11.12 6.99
CA ALA A 271 10.43 -11.12 8.34
C ALA A 271 9.57 -10.34 9.35
N THR A 272 8.95 -9.23 8.95
CA THR A 272 8.02 -8.45 9.80
C THR A 272 6.85 -9.28 10.32
N ILE A 273 6.34 -10.23 9.52
CA ILE A 273 5.25 -11.13 9.89
C ILE A 273 5.72 -12.47 10.49
N GLY A 274 6.98 -12.54 10.94
CA GLY A 274 7.53 -13.75 11.56
C GLY A 274 7.83 -14.88 10.57
N GLN A 275 8.00 -14.57 9.28
CA GLN A 275 8.37 -15.51 8.23
C GLN A 275 9.70 -15.11 7.55
N PRO A 276 10.79 -14.85 8.31
CA PRO A 276 12.06 -14.46 7.71
C PRO A 276 12.62 -15.57 6.82
N GLN A 277 13.33 -15.19 5.75
CA GLN A 277 14.07 -16.18 4.96
C GLN A 277 15.20 -16.78 5.81
N VAL A 278 15.25 -18.12 5.85
CA VAL A 278 16.32 -18.85 6.53
C VAL A 278 17.58 -18.76 5.69
N ARG A 279 18.66 -18.30 6.31
CA ARG A 279 19.99 -18.19 5.67
C ARG A 279 20.82 -19.44 5.93
N LYS A 280 21.93 -19.59 5.19
CA LYS A 280 22.90 -20.67 5.44
C LYS A 280 23.33 -20.65 6.92
N SER A 281 23.63 -21.83 7.46
CA SER A 281 24.03 -21.99 8.86
C SER A 281 25.12 -20.98 9.26
N GLY A 282 24.91 -20.27 10.37
CA GLY A 282 25.81 -19.24 10.89
C GLY A 282 25.53 -17.82 10.41
N LEU A 283 24.64 -17.61 9.43
CA LEU A 283 24.15 -16.28 9.06
C LEU A 283 22.87 -15.93 9.84
N PRO A 284 22.67 -14.65 10.23
CA PRO A 284 21.44 -14.23 10.88
C PRO A 284 20.24 -14.40 9.92
N GLU A 285 19.07 -14.66 10.50
CA GLU A 285 17.80 -14.56 9.78
C GLU A 285 17.60 -13.16 9.20
N GLU A 286 16.77 -13.04 8.16
CA GLU A 286 16.45 -11.74 7.58
C GLU A 286 15.86 -10.80 8.64
N ALA A 287 16.43 -9.60 8.81
CA ALA A 287 15.85 -8.61 9.70
C ALA A 287 14.57 -7.97 9.11
N PRO A 288 13.61 -7.58 9.95
CA PRO A 288 12.32 -7.04 9.50
C PRO A 288 12.46 -5.63 8.93
N LEU A 289 11.43 -5.15 8.23
CA LEU A 289 11.21 -3.74 7.91
C LEU A 289 9.75 -3.40 8.18
N ILE A 290 9.50 -2.39 9.01
CA ILE A 290 8.14 -2.01 9.38
C ILE A 290 7.72 -0.80 8.56
N THR A 291 6.50 -0.84 8.04
CA THR A 291 5.88 0.27 7.34
C THR A 291 4.62 0.72 8.07
N SER A 292 4.41 2.04 8.13
CA SER A 292 3.24 2.65 8.75
C SER A 292 3.09 4.09 8.27
N GLY A 293 1.87 4.62 8.31
CA GLY A 293 1.57 6.02 8.01
C GLY A 293 2.04 6.98 9.10
N ASP A 294 2.00 8.28 8.81
CA ASP A 294 2.47 9.34 9.74
C ASP A 294 1.68 9.39 11.03
N ALA A 295 0.40 8.98 10.96
CA ALA A 295 -0.47 8.88 12.12
C ALA A 295 0.06 7.92 13.21
N LEU A 296 1.06 7.08 12.92
CA LEU A 296 1.75 6.29 13.94
C LEU A 296 2.31 7.17 15.06
N LYS A 297 2.82 8.37 14.73
CA LYS A 297 3.33 9.34 15.72
C LYS A 297 2.24 9.82 16.70
N ASN A 298 0.97 9.70 16.31
CA ASN A 298 -0.17 10.10 17.11
C ASN A 298 -0.97 8.90 17.66
N ILE A 299 -0.50 7.67 17.47
CA ILE A 299 -1.25 6.46 17.86
C ILE A 299 -1.55 6.42 19.36
N ARG A 300 -0.68 7.03 20.18
CA ARG A 300 -0.86 7.18 21.63
C ARG A 300 -2.20 7.83 22.04
N ARG A 301 -2.78 8.67 21.16
CA ARG A 301 -4.11 9.27 21.40
C ARG A 301 -5.22 8.23 21.49
N PHE A 302 -5.04 7.10 20.80
CA PHE A 302 -5.95 5.97 20.85
C PHE A 302 -5.54 4.95 21.93
N ILE A 303 -4.27 4.55 21.96
CA ILE A 303 -3.82 3.45 22.84
C ILE A 303 -3.59 3.86 24.30
N GLY A 304 -3.46 5.15 24.61
CA GLY A 304 -3.07 5.61 25.95
C GLY A 304 -1.61 5.27 26.30
N SER A 305 -1.22 5.47 27.57
CA SER A 305 0.16 5.34 28.04
C SER A 305 0.49 3.98 28.68
N ASP A 306 -0.52 3.16 28.96
CA ASP A 306 -0.42 1.97 29.82
C ASP A 306 -0.84 0.68 29.12
N ARG A 307 -1.53 0.76 27.98
CA ARG A 307 -1.98 -0.43 27.24
C ARG A 307 -0.83 -1.08 26.47
N ALA A 308 -0.67 -2.39 26.62
CA ALA A 308 0.30 -3.19 25.86
C ALA A 308 -0.19 -3.56 24.44
N GLY A 309 -1.49 -3.43 24.17
CA GLY A 309 -2.12 -3.84 22.93
C GLY A 309 -3.61 -3.49 22.86
N TYR A 310 -4.21 -3.77 21.71
CA TYR A 310 -5.61 -3.52 21.42
C TYR A 310 -6.11 -4.43 20.28
N THR A 311 -7.41 -4.64 20.22
CA THR A 311 -8.05 -5.51 19.22
C THR A 311 -8.54 -4.72 18.01
N ALA A 312 -8.78 -5.40 16.89
CA ALA A 312 -9.43 -4.80 15.72
C ALA A 312 -10.85 -4.31 16.05
N GLY A 313 -11.56 -4.99 16.96
CA GLY A 313 -12.87 -4.57 17.46
C GLY A 313 -12.82 -3.20 18.15
N GLU A 314 -11.84 -2.99 19.02
CA GLU A 314 -11.65 -1.70 19.71
C GLU A 314 -11.30 -0.56 18.74
N VAL A 315 -10.53 -0.85 17.68
CA VAL A 315 -10.26 0.14 16.62
C VAL A 315 -11.57 0.53 15.93
N ILE A 316 -12.44 -0.43 15.60
CA ILE A 316 -13.74 -0.15 15.00
C ILE A 316 -14.60 0.68 15.94
N ASP A 317 -14.72 0.29 17.21
CA ASP A 317 -15.51 1.02 18.21
C ASP A 317 -15.01 2.46 18.40
N TYR A 318 -13.69 2.65 18.42
CA TYR A 318 -13.07 3.97 18.46
C TYR A 318 -13.46 4.80 17.24
N LEU A 319 -13.20 4.31 16.02
CA LEU A 319 -13.52 5.05 14.79
C LEU A 319 -15.01 5.42 14.72
N MET A 320 -15.89 4.51 15.11
CA MET A 320 -17.34 4.71 15.08
C MET A 320 -17.86 5.64 16.19
N SER A 321 -17.06 5.93 17.23
CA SER A 321 -17.49 6.76 18.36
C SER A 321 -17.83 8.21 17.97
N GLY A 322 -17.20 8.73 16.91
CA GLY A 322 -17.45 10.07 16.37
C GLY A 322 -18.85 10.20 15.77
N LEU A 323 -19.34 9.14 15.12
CA LEU A 323 -20.69 9.09 14.56
C LEU A 323 -21.75 9.00 15.66
N LYS A 324 -21.47 8.27 16.75
CA LYS A 324 -22.37 8.21 17.91
C LYS A 324 -22.47 9.57 18.62
N ARG A 325 -21.37 10.34 18.69
CA ARG A 325 -21.36 11.71 19.24
C ARG A 325 -21.96 12.77 18.32
N ALA A 326 -22.03 12.53 17.01
CA ALA A 326 -22.76 13.37 16.06
C ALA A 326 -24.27 13.07 16.00
N MET A 327 -24.74 12.01 16.69
CA MET A 327 -26.14 11.61 16.75
C MET A 327 -26.92 11.89 18.07
N PRO A 328 -26.70 12.97 18.86
CA PRO A 328 -27.62 13.32 19.94
C PRO A 328 -28.77 14.21 19.44
N THR A 329 -29.50 13.87 18.36
CA THR A 329 -30.75 14.59 18.00
C THR A 329 -31.70 13.89 17.01
N LEU A 330 -31.69 12.56 16.87
CA LEU A 330 -32.70 11.86 16.03
C LEU A 330 -33.68 10.97 16.83
N GLN A 331 -33.63 10.97 18.16
CA GLN A 331 -34.53 10.19 19.02
C GLN A 331 -35.38 11.02 20.01
N ARG A 332 -35.45 12.35 19.85
CA ARG A 332 -36.35 13.20 20.68
C ARG A 332 -37.58 13.75 19.95
N SER A 333 -37.76 13.48 18.65
CA SER A 333 -38.94 13.94 17.91
C SER A 333 -40.14 12.99 17.94
N GLU A 334 -40.07 11.82 18.56
CA GLU A 334 -41.19 10.86 18.60
C GLU A 334 -42.02 10.88 19.90
N GLN A 335 -41.82 11.84 20.81
CA GLN A 335 -42.60 11.88 22.07
C GLN A 335 -43.62 13.03 22.21
N HIS A 336 -43.87 13.86 21.20
CA HIS A 336 -44.85 14.96 21.29
C HIS A 336 -45.84 15.01 20.10
N ALA A 337 -46.45 13.88 19.76
CA ALA A 337 -47.67 13.84 18.95
C ALA A 337 -48.59 12.74 19.49
N GLY A 338 -49.33 13.05 20.55
CA GLY A 338 -50.21 12.09 21.22
C GLY A 338 -50.93 12.68 22.42
N ARG A 339 -51.72 13.73 22.20
CA ARG A 339 -52.90 14.08 23.01
C ARG A 339 -54.00 14.54 22.08
#